data_AF-X0XNN7-F1
#
_entry.id   AF-X0XNN7-F1
#
_cell.length_a   1.000
_cell.length_b   1.000
_cell.length_c   1.000
_cell.angle_alpha   90.00
_cell.angle_beta   90.00
_cell.angle_gamma   90.00
#
_symmetry.space_group_name_H-M   'P 1'
#
loop_
_entity.id
_entity.type
_entity.pdbx_description
1 polymer ?
#
loop_
_entity_poly.entity_id
_entity_poly.type
_entity_poly.pdbx_seq_one_letter_code
_entity_poly.pdbx_strand_id
1 'polypeptide(L)' 'LPVEPEIKVKLTEKTGETEFRITEGSDPFIQLQALLASFVLAGLGKE' A
#
# COMPACT_ATOMS: atom_id res chain seq x y z
N LEU A 1 -3.10 -15.79 1.01
CA LEU A 1 -2.28 -15.66 -0.22
C LEU A 1 -0.87 -16.13 0.06
N PRO A 2 -0.25 -16.89 -0.86
CA PRO A 2 1.16 -17.26 -0.78
C PRO A 2 2.03 -16.05 -1.12
N VAL A 3 2.15 -15.12 -0.16
CA VAL A 3 2.99 -13.93 -0.23
C VAL A 3 4.00 -14.03 0.92
N GLU A 4 5.26 -13.70 0.63
CA GLU A 4 6.34 -13.74 1.62
C GLU A 4 6.01 -12.88 2.86
N PRO A 5 6.40 -13.31 4.07
CA PRO A 5 6.09 -12.59 5.30
C PRO A 5 6.53 -11.12 5.29
N GLU A 6 7.72 -10.83 4.76
CA GLU A 6 8.28 -9.48 4.67
C GLU A 6 7.41 -8.56 3.79
N ILE A 7 6.98 -9.09 2.64
CA ILE A 7 6.09 -8.37 1.72
C ILE A 7 4.75 -8.10 2.41
N LYS A 8 4.19 -9.06 3.17
CA LYS A 8 2.94 -8.84 3.92
C LYS A 8 3.05 -7.70 4.93
N VAL A 9 4.15 -7.65 5.69
CA VAL A 9 4.38 -6.57 6.67
C VAL A 9 4.42 -5.22 5.95
N LYS A 10 5.18 -5.14 4.85
CA LYS A 10 5.31 -3.91 4.05
C LYS A 10 3.98 -3.44 3.45
N LEU A 11 3.19 -4.36 2.89
CA LEU A 11 1.87 -4.04 2.34
C LEU A 11 0.91 -3.56 3.44
N THR A 12 1.02 -4.13 4.64
CA THR A 12 0.22 -3.72 5.81
C THR A 12 0.57 -2.29 6.23
N GLU A 13 1.86 -1.96 6.30
CA GLU A 13 2.33 -0.60 6.59
C GLU A 13 1.79 0.42 5.58
N LYS A 14 1.91 0.13 4.27
CA LYS A 14 1.39 1.03 3.21
C LYS A 14 -0.11 1.18 3.26
N THR A 15 -0.83 0.15 3.65
CA THR A 15 -2.29 0.21 3.85
C THR A 15 -2.64 1.16 4.99
N GLY A 16 -1.96 1.06 6.13
CA GLY A 16 -2.17 1.96 7.27
C GLY A 16 -1.79 3.41 6.96
N GLU A 17 -0.70 3.63 6.24
CA GLU A 17 -0.30 4.98 5.77
C GLU A 17 -1.37 5.60 4.87
N THR A 18 -1.94 4.81 3.96
CA THR A 18 -2.99 5.25 3.04
C THR A 18 -4.28 5.59 3.80
N GLU A 19 -4.69 4.73 4.74
CA GLU A 19 -5.85 4.96 5.60
C GLU A 19 -5.70 6.23 6.44
N PHE A 20 -4.51 6.44 7.02
CA PHE A 20 -4.19 7.63 7.79
C PHE A 20 -4.36 8.89 6.93
N ARG A 21 -3.78 8.92 5.73
CA ARG A 21 -3.90 10.05 4.80
C ARG A 21 -5.35 10.33 4.38
N ILE A 22 -6.14 9.28 4.11
CA ILE A 22 -7.57 9.41 3.80
C ILE A 22 -8.31 10.03 4.98
N THR A 23 -8.02 9.59 6.20
CA THR A 23 -8.62 10.11 7.44
C THR A 23 -8.27 11.58 7.67
N GLU A 24 -7.07 12.01 7.28
CA GLU A 24 -6.65 13.41 7.33
C GLU A 24 -7.24 14.30 6.22
N GLY A 25 -8.09 13.74 5.34
CA GLY A 25 -8.79 14.48 4.29
C GLY A 25 -8.12 14.42 2.91
N SER A 26 -7.16 13.52 2.69
CA SER A 26 -6.64 13.28 1.34
C SER A 26 -7.68 12.67 0.43
N ASP A 27 -7.57 12.92 -0.89
CA ASP A 27 -8.46 12.35 -1.89
C ASP A 27 -8.41 10.81 -1.91
N PRO A 28 -9.52 10.10 -1.61
CA PRO A 28 -9.51 8.64 -1.53
C PRO A 28 -9.19 7.93 -2.84
N PHE A 29 -9.58 8.52 -3.98
CA PHE A 29 -9.36 7.91 -5.29
C PHE A 29 -7.87 7.93 -5.63
N ILE A 30 -7.20 9.06 -5.41
CA ILE A 30 -5.74 9.18 -5.59
C ILE A 30 -4.98 8.28 -4.62
N GLN A 31 -5.37 8.26 -3.34
CA GLN A 31 -4.70 7.44 -2.32
C GLN A 31 -4.82 5.93 -2.64
N LEU A 32 -5.99 5.47 -3.09
CA LEU A 32 -6.16 4.08 -3.51
C LEU A 32 -5.32 3.73 -4.75
N GLN A 33 -5.23 4.63 -5.73
CA GLN A 33 -4.37 4.41 -6.90
C GLN A 33 -2.89 4.31 -6.51
N ALA A 34 -2.42 5.16 -5.59
CA ALA A 34 -1.06 5.11 -5.06
C ALA A 34 -0.77 3.81 -4.27
N LEU A 35 -1.74 3.34 -3.48
CA LEU A 35 -1.64 2.07 -2.75
C LEU A 35 -1.52 0.89 -3.72
N LEU A 36 -2.34 0.85 -4.77
CA LEU A 36 -2.28 -0.20 -5.79
C LEU A 36 -0.94 -0.18 -6.55
N ALA A 37 -0.41 1.00 -6.88
CA ALA A 37 0.92 1.13 -7.48
C ALA A 37 2.01 0.56 -6.56
N SER A 38 1.94 0.86 -5.26
CA SER A 38 2.87 0.32 -4.25
C SER A 38 2.77 -1.22 -4.15
N PHE A 39 1.57 -1.78 -4.27
CA PHE A 39 1.36 -3.23 -4.27
C PHE A 39 2.00 -3.89 -5.50
N VAL A 40 1.89 -3.26 -6.67
CA VAL A 40 2.54 -3.73 -7.90
C VAL A 40 4.06 -3.68 -7.75
N LEU A 41 4.63 -2.60 -7.22
CA LEU A 41 6.09 -2.46 -7.03
C LEU A 41 6.65 -3.51 -6.06
N ALA A 42 5.95 -3.77 -4.96
CA ALA A 42 6.30 -4.83 -4.02
C ALA A 42 6.25 -6.23 -4.67
N GLY A 43 5.25 -6.49 -5.52
CA GLY A 43 5.15 -7.74 -6.29
C GLY A 43 6.26 -7.91 -7.34
N LEU A 44 6.86 -6.83 -7.81
CA LEU A 44 7.99 -6.82 -8.76
C LEU A 44 9.35 -6.90 -8.07
N GLY A 45 9.41 -6.85 -6.73
CA GLY A 45 10.66 -6.78 -5.97
C GLY A 45 11.45 -5.48 -6.21
N LYS A 46 10.77 -4.41 -6.65
CA LYS A 46 11.38 -3.12 -6.98
C LYS A 46 11.39 -2.13 -5.83
N GLU A 47 10.78 -2.51 -4.71
CA GLU A 47 10.85 -1.82 -3.43
C GLU A 47 10.73 -2.82 -2.30
#